data_AF-A0A349YHS6-F1
#
_entry.id   AF-A0A349YHS6-F1
#
_cell.length_a   1.000
_cell.length_b   1.000
_cell.length_c   1.000
_cell.angle_alpha   90.00
_cell.angle_beta   90.00
_cell.angle_gamma   90.00
#
_symmetry.space_group_name_H-M   'P 1'
#
loop_
_entity.id
_entity.type
_entity.pdbx_description
1 polymer ?
#
loop_
_entity_poly.entity_id
_entity_poly.type
_entity_poly.pdbx_seq_one_letter_code
_entity_poly.pdbx_strand_id
1 'polypeptide(L)'
;MADIETATRNYRDLFSFKDYSLELAKKYFPDQDISTLNVGMIGYVSELLGTATEDSFNTISVLIKEMFPNKAQLPESIYSHAAIFQLANSFASAAACRFLLIFQEETISQKMDEVNGLGNNISTIYLDKDTQIIVEDIIFTLDYDISITRKVVNGETIYSAKYETLPFTNSISEISNPYIKVRKSKENFLALEITGHQCIRTEEVEAIINNTKINYPTIDIPFEGKLAGIDVLYKTPSDDDFNTQMKTLVVESQAIEEPFCFYRIKDEGVLQISFSNIDTYFQPRFNSEIKVIMYITDGKEGNFDVYKGSNIEVICNSDNYWYNTNIVFGAYT
;
A
#
# COMPACT_ATOMS: atom_id res chain seq x y z
N MET A 1 40.85 62.86 -3.76
CA MET A 1 40.17 61.72 -3.12
C MET A 1 38.97 61.40 -4.01
N ALA A 2 38.97 60.23 -4.65
CA ALA A 2 37.89 59.84 -5.54
C ALA A 2 36.73 59.32 -4.69
N ASP A 3 35.57 59.96 -4.79
CA ASP A 3 34.34 59.49 -4.17
C ASP A 3 33.95 58.16 -4.82
N ILE A 4 33.95 57.10 -4.01
CA ILE A 4 33.45 55.80 -4.40
C ILE A 4 31.94 55.87 -4.19
N GLU A 5 31.18 56.15 -5.26
CA GLU A 5 29.73 55.95 -5.26
C GLU A 5 29.45 54.47 -4.94
N THR A 6 28.99 54.23 -3.71
CA THR A 6 28.43 52.95 -3.29
C THR A 6 27.00 52.87 -3.78
N ALA A 7 26.81 52.23 -4.94
CA ALA A 7 25.50 51.84 -5.44
C ALA A 7 24.78 50.98 -4.36
N THR A 8 23.68 51.52 -3.83
CA THR A 8 22.81 50.83 -2.87
C THR A 8 22.15 49.64 -3.55
N ARG A 9 22.60 48.43 -3.19
CA ARG A 9 22.10 47.17 -3.75
C ARG A 9 20.70 46.85 -3.23
N ASN A 10 19.69 46.95 -4.07
CA ASN A 10 18.34 46.49 -3.78
C ASN A 10 17.88 45.60 -4.94
N TYR A 11 17.90 44.28 -4.77
CA TYR A 11 17.56 43.31 -5.82
C TYR A 11 16.15 42.77 -5.60
N ARG A 12 15.15 43.65 -5.64
CA ARG A 12 13.75 43.24 -5.42
C ARG A 12 13.07 42.72 -6.68
N ASP A 13 13.49 43.19 -7.85
CA ASP A 13 12.93 42.81 -9.14
C ASP A 13 13.96 42.96 -10.28
N LEU A 14 13.60 42.42 -11.45
CA LEU A 14 14.39 42.48 -12.68
C LEU A 14 14.69 43.92 -13.13
N PHE A 15 13.81 44.88 -12.81
CA PHE A 15 14.02 46.29 -13.12
C PHE A 15 15.16 46.88 -12.28
N SER A 16 15.17 46.58 -10.98
CA SER A 16 16.23 46.99 -10.06
C SER A 16 17.60 46.45 -10.49
N PHE A 17 17.63 45.22 -11.01
CA PHE A 17 18.85 44.62 -11.57
C PHE A 17 19.31 45.35 -12.84
N LYS A 18 18.40 45.69 -13.75
CA LYS A 18 18.71 46.43 -14.98
C LYS A 18 19.25 47.82 -14.65
N ASP A 19 18.66 48.53 -13.70
CA ASP A 19 19.14 49.84 -13.23
C ASP A 19 20.56 49.74 -12.65
N TYR A 20 20.82 48.73 -11.83
CA TYR A 20 22.17 48.46 -11.33
C TYR A 20 23.18 48.15 -12.44
N SER A 21 22.78 47.36 -13.44
CA SER A 21 23.65 47.02 -14.56
C SER A 21 24.05 48.26 -15.39
N LEU A 22 23.14 49.24 -15.51
CA LEU A 22 23.38 50.53 -16.16
C LEU A 22 24.32 51.42 -15.34
N GLU A 23 24.16 51.48 -14.01
CA GLU A 23 25.12 52.17 -13.12
C GLU A 23 26.52 51.56 -13.22
N LEU A 24 26.61 50.23 -13.27
CA LEU A 24 27.88 49.53 -13.43
C LEU A 24 28.53 49.86 -14.77
N ALA A 25 27.75 49.85 -15.86
CA ALA A 25 28.24 50.18 -17.19
C ALA A 25 28.82 51.61 -17.22
N LYS A 26 28.15 52.60 -16.62
CA LYS A 26 28.64 54.00 -16.56
C LYS A 26 29.97 54.12 -15.82
N LYS A 27 30.18 53.31 -14.78
CA LYS A 27 31.45 53.29 -14.02
C LYS A 27 32.62 52.74 -14.83
N TYR A 28 32.39 51.74 -15.67
CA TYR A 28 33.46 51.07 -16.44
C TYR A 28 33.65 51.65 -17.84
N PHE A 29 32.65 52.36 -18.38
CA PHE A 29 32.71 53.05 -19.68
C PHE A 29 32.31 54.54 -19.53
N PRO A 30 33.09 55.35 -18.79
CA PRO A 30 32.73 56.74 -18.47
C PRO A 30 32.67 57.67 -19.70
N ASP A 31 33.40 57.34 -20.77
CA ASP A 31 33.50 58.17 -21.98
C ASP A 31 32.59 57.69 -23.14
N GLN A 32 31.75 56.67 -22.91
CA GLN A 32 30.80 56.18 -23.91
C GLN A 32 29.36 56.52 -23.52
N ASP A 33 28.58 57.01 -24.47
CA ASP A 33 27.15 57.25 -24.29
C ASP A 33 26.42 55.89 -24.33
N ILE A 34 26.20 55.34 -23.14
CA ILE A 34 25.58 54.02 -22.96
C ILE A 34 24.11 54.12 -23.33
N SER A 35 23.72 53.41 -24.39
CA SER A 35 22.32 53.30 -24.79
C SER A 35 21.50 52.62 -23.69
N THR A 36 20.52 53.34 -23.16
CA THR A 36 19.54 52.87 -22.16
C THR A 36 18.34 52.15 -22.80
N LEU A 37 18.31 52.03 -24.12
CA LEU A 37 17.23 51.34 -24.83
C LEU A 37 17.36 49.83 -24.61
N ASN A 38 16.22 49.16 -24.38
CA ASN A 38 16.16 47.68 -24.33
C ASN A 38 16.62 47.03 -25.65
N VAL A 39 16.55 47.78 -26.76
CA VAL A 39 17.03 47.35 -28.08
C VAL A 39 18.49 47.75 -28.24
N GLY A 40 19.40 46.94 -27.70
CA GLY A 40 20.84 47.17 -27.74
C GLY A 40 21.62 46.04 -27.05
N MET A 41 22.95 45.99 -27.23
CA MET A 41 23.79 44.91 -26.67
C MET A 41 23.73 44.86 -25.13
N ILE A 42 23.72 46.03 -24.47
CA ILE A 42 23.61 46.13 -23.01
C ILE A 42 22.21 45.71 -22.55
N GLY A 43 21.15 46.17 -23.22
CA GLY A 43 19.78 45.73 -22.95
C GLY A 43 19.62 44.20 -23.06
N TYR A 44 20.15 43.60 -24.14
CA TYR A 44 20.14 42.15 -24.34
C TYR A 44 20.93 41.39 -23.25
N VAL A 45 22.14 41.82 -22.92
CA VAL A 45 22.98 41.16 -21.91
C VAL A 45 22.35 41.27 -20.51
N SER A 46 21.81 42.44 -20.16
CA SER A 46 21.12 42.63 -18.87
C SER A 46 19.82 41.84 -18.79
N GLU A 47 19.06 41.71 -19.88
CA GLU A 47 17.90 40.82 -19.94
C GLU A 47 18.32 39.36 -19.74
N LEU A 48 19.30 38.89 -20.50
CA LEU A 48 19.78 37.50 -20.43
C LEU A 48 20.27 37.13 -19.03
N LEU A 49 21.09 37.98 -18.41
CA LEU A 49 21.60 37.75 -17.05
C LEU A 49 20.48 37.86 -16.01
N GLY A 50 19.57 38.80 -16.18
CA GLY A 50 18.43 38.99 -15.30
C GLY A 50 17.50 37.78 -15.30
N THR A 51 17.09 37.32 -16.50
CA THR A 51 16.27 36.12 -16.68
C THR A 51 16.98 34.87 -16.15
N ALA A 52 18.26 34.66 -16.49
CA ALA A 52 19.01 33.50 -15.99
C ALA A 52 19.11 33.50 -14.45
N THR A 53 19.24 34.68 -13.83
CA THR A 53 19.26 34.83 -12.37
C THR A 53 17.88 34.56 -11.77
N GLU A 54 16.82 35.10 -12.36
CA GLU A 54 15.44 34.89 -11.93
C GLU A 54 15.05 33.41 -11.99
N ASP A 55 15.34 32.73 -13.11
CA ASP A 55 15.11 31.30 -13.27
C ASP A 55 15.90 30.47 -12.24
N SER A 56 17.15 30.86 -11.97
CA SER A 56 17.99 30.22 -10.94
C SER A 56 17.37 30.38 -9.55
N PHE A 57 16.92 31.57 -9.17
CA PHE A 57 16.32 31.81 -7.86
C PHE A 57 14.93 31.20 -7.72
N ASN A 58 14.13 31.15 -8.79
CA ASN A 58 12.87 30.40 -8.81
C ASN A 58 13.11 28.91 -8.59
N THR A 59 14.09 28.33 -9.29
CA THR A 59 14.48 26.92 -9.12
C THR A 59 14.96 26.63 -7.71
N ILE A 60 15.84 27.49 -7.15
CA ILE A 60 16.30 27.38 -5.75
C ILE A 60 15.12 27.48 -4.77
N SER A 61 14.17 28.37 -5.03
CA SER A 61 13.00 28.54 -4.17
C SER A 61 12.08 27.32 -4.18
N VAL A 62 11.91 26.68 -5.34
CA VAL A 62 11.22 25.38 -5.44
C VAL A 62 12.00 24.32 -4.67
N LEU A 63 13.31 24.19 -4.90
CA LEU A 63 14.16 23.22 -4.19
C LEU A 63 14.06 23.38 -2.66
N ILE A 64 14.13 24.61 -2.15
CA ILE A 64 14.00 24.89 -0.70
C ILE A 64 12.62 24.45 -0.20
N LYS A 65 11.54 24.61 -0.97
CA LYS A 65 10.22 24.10 -0.58
C LYS A 65 10.20 22.57 -0.54
N GLU A 66 10.79 21.91 -1.53
CA GLU A 66 10.86 20.45 -1.61
C GLU A 66 11.71 19.82 -0.49
N MET A 67 12.69 20.54 0.05
CA MET A 67 13.48 20.09 1.21
C MET A 67 12.64 19.88 2.48
N PHE A 68 11.49 20.55 2.60
CA PHE A 68 10.63 20.43 3.78
C PHE A 68 9.40 19.56 3.48
N PRO A 69 9.16 18.47 4.24
CA PRO A 69 8.05 17.55 3.98
C PRO A 69 6.67 18.20 3.91
N ASN A 70 6.44 19.25 4.71
CA ASN A 70 5.16 19.96 4.77
C ASN A 70 4.97 21.01 3.65
N LYS A 71 5.99 21.25 2.83
CA LYS A 71 5.96 22.20 1.71
C LYS A 71 6.25 21.56 0.37
N ALA A 72 6.78 20.35 0.35
CA ALA A 72 7.03 19.57 -0.85
C ALA A 72 5.74 19.38 -1.65
N GLN A 73 5.85 19.56 -2.96
CA GLN A 73 4.75 19.38 -3.91
C GLN A 73 5.09 18.32 -4.96
N LEU A 74 6.38 18.06 -5.20
CA LEU A 74 6.79 17.03 -6.15
C LEU A 74 6.54 15.65 -5.56
N PRO A 75 5.86 14.74 -6.28
CA PRO A 75 5.60 13.38 -5.79
C PRO A 75 6.86 12.64 -5.35
N GLU A 76 7.96 12.79 -6.08
CA GLU A 76 9.26 12.18 -5.74
C GLU A 76 9.79 12.65 -4.39
N SER A 77 9.70 13.95 -4.10
CA SER A 77 10.09 14.51 -2.80
C SER A 77 9.17 14.02 -1.68
N ILE A 78 7.87 13.93 -1.93
CA ILE A 78 6.90 13.38 -0.96
C ILE A 78 7.21 11.93 -0.62
N TYR A 79 7.46 11.08 -1.63
CA TYR A 79 7.82 9.68 -1.42
C TYR A 79 9.18 9.53 -0.74
N SER A 80 10.18 10.35 -1.09
CA SER A 80 11.47 10.37 -0.41
C SER A 80 11.33 10.72 1.08
N HIS A 81 10.54 11.73 1.41
CA HIS A 81 10.23 12.05 2.81
C HIS A 81 9.46 10.91 3.49
N ALA A 82 8.46 10.32 2.83
CA ALA A 82 7.72 9.18 3.35
C ALA A 82 8.63 7.98 3.66
N ALA A 83 9.58 7.69 2.77
CA ALA A 83 10.59 6.65 2.96
C ALA A 83 11.51 6.94 4.16
N ILE A 84 12.01 8.18 4.29
CA ILE A 84 12.86 8.60 5.43
C ILE A 84 12.10 8.44 6.76
N PHE A 85 10.84 8.86 6.80
CA PHE A 85 10.01 8.74 7.99
C PHE A 85 9.36 7.36 8.18
N GLN A 86 9.66 6.41 7.29
CA GLN A 86 9.08 5.06 7.27
C GLN A 86 7.55 5.09 7.35
N LEU A 87 6.94 6.09 6.70
CA LEU A 87 5.50 6.21 6.58
C LEU A 87 5.02 5.16 5.56
N ALA A 88 4.93 3.92 6.02
CA ALA A 88 4.34 2.81 5.27
C ALA A 88 2.79 2.89 5.22
N ASN A 89 2.18 3.76 6.03
CA ASN A 89 0.72 3.88 6.19
C ASN A 89 0.12 5.03 5.36
N SER A 90 0.45 5.13 4.07
CA SER A 90 -0.23 6.07 3.16
C SER A 90 -1.56 5.55 2.61
N PHE A 91 -1.90 4.30 2.93
CA PHE A 91 -3.14 3.65 2.51
C PHE A 91 -4.36 4.09 3.32
N ALA A 92 -5.54 3.85 2.75
CA ALA A 92 -6.79 4.02 3.45
C ALA A 92 -6.92 2.99 4.60
N SER A 93 -7.65 3.33 5.65
CA SER A 93 -7.95 2.38 6.72
C SER A 93 -9.25 1.65 6.38
N ALA A 94 -9.18 0.32 6.33
CA ALA A 94 -10.37 -0.54 6.24
C ALA A 94 -11.10 -0.55 7.58
N ALA A 95 -12.44 -0.48 7.56
CA ALA A 95 -13.24 -0.60 8.76
C ALA A 95 -13.12 -2.02 9.34
N ALA A 96 -13.04 -2.16 10.66
CA ALA A 96 -12.97 -3.46 11.32
C ALA A 96 -14.23 -3.69 12.18
N CYS A 97 -14.83 -4.88 12.06
CA CYS A 97 -15.97 -5.27 12.87
C CYS A 97 -15.78 -6.68 13.43
N ARG A 98 -16.27 -6.90 14.65
CA ARG A 98 -16.28 -8.24 15.25
C ARG A 98 -17.60 -8.91 14.92
N PHE A 99 -17.52 -10.17 14.51
CA PHE A 99 -18.68 -10.99 14.20
C PHE A 99 -18.67 -12.27 15.02
N LEU A 100 -19.86 -12.72 15.40
CA LEU A 100 -20.10 -14.04 15.94
C LEU A 100 -20.66 -14.92 14.84
N LEU A 101 -19.82 -15.77 14.25
CA LEU A 101 -20.27 -16.78 13.29
C LEU A 101 -20.86 -17.96 14.04
N ILE A 102 -22.07 -18.35 13.69
CA ILE A 102 -22.79 -19.46 14.32
C ILE A 102 -22.96 -20.61 13.33
N PHE A 103 -22.66 -21.80 13.81
CA PHE A 103 -22.69 -23.04 13.06
C PHE A 103 -23.50 -24.09 13.84
N GLN A 104 -24.23 -24.94 13.13
CA GLN A 104 -24.79 -26.14 13.72
C GLN A 104 -23.67 -27.20 13.85
N GLU A 105 -23.49 -27.73 15.06
CA GLU A 105 -22.41 -28.69 15.36
C GLU A 105 -22.47 -29.94 14.48
N GLU A 106 -23.68 -30.39 14.17
CA GLU A 106 -23.94 -31.53 13.31
C GLU A 106 -23.42 -31.29 11.88
N THR A 107 -23.71 -30.14 11.29
CA THR A 107 -23.25 -29.77 9.94
C THR A 107 -21.73 -29.73 9.87
N ILE A 108 -21.08 -29.07 10.83
CA ILE A 108 -19.61 -29.04 10.90
C ILE A 108 -19.04 -30.45 11.04
N SER A 109 -19.64 -31.29 11.88
CA SER A 109 -19.15 -32.64 12.14
C SER A 109 -19.29 -33.53 10.91
N GLN A 110 -20.41 -33.44 10.20
CA GLN A 110 -20.62 -34.15 8.93
C GLN A 110 -19.58 -33.71 7.89
N LYS A 111 -19.33 -32.41 7.74
CA LYS A 111 -18.29 -31.89 6.82
C LYS A 111 -16.89 -32.33 7.23
N MET A 112 -16.58 -32.37 8.51
CA MET A 112 -15.30 -32.88 9.00
C MET A 112 -15.11 -34.36 8.67
N ASP A 113 -16.15 -35.18 8.79
CA ASP A 113 -16.13 -36.61 8.47
C ASP A 113 -16.00 -36.86 6.97
N GLU A 114 -16.66 -36.04 6.14
CA GLU A 114 -16.53 -36.07 4.67
C GLU A 114 -15.08 -35.78 4.23
N VAL A 115 -14.43 -34.79 4.85
CA VAL A 115 -13.09 -34.32 4.47
C VAL A 115 -11.98 -35.23 4.99
N ASN A 116 -12.06 -35.63 6.26
CA ASN A 116 -10.96 -36.32 6.95
C ASN A 116 -11.15 -37.85 7.00
N GLY A 117 -12.32 -38.36 6.62
CA GLY A 117 -12.69 -39.77 6.79
C GLY A 117 -13.17 -40.10 8.21
N LEU A 118 -14.13 -41.03 8.29
CA LEU A 118 -14.73 -41.51 9.54
C LEU A 118 -13.69 -42.16 10.46
N GLY A 119 -13.72 -41.78 11.75
CA GLY A 119 -12.97 -42.47 12.81
C GLY A 119 -11.67 -41.79 13.26
N ASN A 120 -11.34 -40.61 12.71
CA ASN A 120 -10.21 -39.83 13.19
C ASN A 120 -10.52 -39.13 14.52
N ASN A 121 -9.65 -39.32 15.52
CA ASN A 121 -9.77 -38.66 16.83
C ASN A 121 -9.54 -37.14 16.76
N ILE A 122 -8.92 -36.67 15.67
CA ILE A 122 -8.69 -35.26 15.36
C ILE A 122 -9.10 -35.04 13.91
N SER A 123 -9.97 -34.06 13.65
CA SER A 123 -10.43 -33.72 12.30
C SER A 123 -10.41 -32.20 12.14
N THR A 124 -9.92 -31.71 11.00
CA THR A 124 -9.79 -30.27 10.73
C THR A 124 -10.48 -29.93 9.41
N ILE A 125 -11.20 -28.81 9.41
CA ILE A 125 -11.73 -28.16 8.20
C ILE A 125 -11.30 -26.70 8.21
N TYR A 126 -11.38 -26.05 7.05
CA TYR A 126 -10.95 -24.68 6.85
C TYR A 126 -12.08 -23.84 6.28
N LEU A 127 -12.38 -22.72 6.94
CA LEU A 127 -13.21 -21.66 6.40
C LEU A 127 -12.31 -20.71 5.60
N ASP A 128 -12.65 -20.50 4.33
CA ASP A 128 -11.85 -19.67 3.43
C ASP A 128 -11.88 -18.21 3.88
N LYS A 129 -10.73 -17.54 3.81
CA LYS A 129 -10.60 -16.10 3.98
C LYS A 129 -11.61 -15.33 3.11
N ASP A 130 -11.92 -15.83 1.91
CA ASP A 130 -12.87 -15.23 0.95
C ASP A 130 -14.34 -15.28 1.37
N THR A 131 -14.63 -15.82 2.56
CA THR A 131 -15.95 -15.71 3.16
C THR A 131 -16.35 -14.24 3.33
N GLN A 132 -17.49 -13.87 2.75
CA GLN A 132 -18.05 -12.53 2.81
C GLN A 132 -19.16 -12.47 3.86
N ILE A 133 -19.11 -11.45 4.71
CA ILE A 133 -20.15 -11.10 5.68
C ILE A 133 -20.73 -9.77 5.22
N ILE A 134 -21.94 -9.81 4.69
CA ILE A 134 -22.62 -8.67 4.11
C ILE A 134 -23.55 -8.10 5.18
N VAL A 135 -23.27 -6.87 5.60
CA VAL A 135 -24.07 -6.12 6.57
C VAL A 135 -24.80 -5.02 5.78
N GLU A 136 -26.08 -5.23 5.50
CA GLU A 136 -26.84 -4.44 4.51
C GLU A 136 -26.17 -4.44 3.13
N ASP A 137 -25.46 -3.37 2.78
CA ASP A 137 -24.73 -3.21 1.52
C ASP A 137 -23.20 -3.18 1.72
N ILE A 138 -22.72 -3.32 2.97
CA ILE A 138 -21.29 -3.24 3.30
C ILE A 138 -20.71 -4.66 3.44
N ILE A 139 -19.69 -4.94 2.64
CA ILE A 139 -19.04 -6.25 2.61
C ILE A 139 -17.83 -6.26 3.54
N PHE A 140 -17.82 -7.21 4.47
CA PHE A 140 -16.67 -7.56 5.30
C PHE A 140 -16.11 -8.92 4.86
N THR A 141 -14.80 -9.06 4.85
CA THR A 141 -14.11 -10.33 4.56
C THR A 141 -13.21 -10.73 5.72
N LEU A 142 -12.84 -12.00 5.77
CA LEU A 142 -11.90 -12.50 6.76
C LEU A 142 -10.46 -12.20 6.31
N ASP A 143 -9.60 -11.92 7.28
CA ASP A 143 -8.17 -11.61 7.03
C ASP A 143 -7.37 -12.85 6.61
N TYR A 144 -7.73 -13.99 7.19
CA TYR A 144 -7.04 -15.28 7.04
C TYR A 144 -8.05 -16.41 6.98
N ASP A 145 -7.62 -17.55 6.44
CA ASP A 145 -8.35 -18.79 6.56
C ASP A 145 -8.48 -19.16 8.05
N ILE A 146 -9.59 -19.77 8.42
CA ILE A 146 -9.84 -20.23 9.78
C ILE A 146 -9.85 -21.74 9.78
N SER A 147 -8.91 -22.37 10.48
CA SER A 147 -9.01 -23.80 10.75
C SER A 147 -9.87 -24.06 11.96
N ILE A 148 -10.82 -24.99 11.81
CA ILE A 148 -11.68 -25.48 12.87
C ILE A 148 -11.31 -26.94 13.08
N THR A 149 -10.83 -27.27 14.27
CA THR A 149 -10.39 -28.61 14.64
C THR A 149 -11.31 -29.18 15.71
N ARG A 150 -11.81 -30.39 15.44
CA ARG A 150 -12.55 -31.23 16.39
C ARG A 150 -11.61 -32.27 16.97
N LYS A 151 -11.62 -32.43 18.28
CA LYS A 151 -10.89 -33.49 19.00
C LYS A 151 -11.82 -34.19 19.97
N VAL A 152 -11.81 -35.52 19.96
CA VAL A 152 -12.56 -36.33 20.94
C VAL A 152 -11.63 -36.71 22.09
N VAL A 153 -11.96 -36.27 23.30
CA VAL A 153 -11.21 -36.56 24.53
C VAL A 153 -12.16 -37.16 25.56
N ASN A 154 -11.89 -38.38 26.02
CA ASN A 154 -12.71 -39.08 27.01
C ASN A 154 -14.21 -39.19 26.64
N GLY A 155 -14.53 -39.23 25.34
CA GLY A 155 -15.90 -39.27 24.83
C GLY A 155 -16.57 -37.89 24.71
N GLU A 156 -15.91 -36.81 25.12
CA GLU A 156 -16.37 -35.43 24.90
C GLU A 156 -15.71 -34.82 23.66
N THR A 157 -16.54 -34.16 22.85
CA THR A 157 -16.10 -33.46 21.64
C THR A 157 -15.69 -32.03 21.98
N ILE A 158 -14.42 -31.72 21.78
CA ILE A 158 -13.82 -30.40 22.00
C ILE A 158 -13.51 -29.78 20.64
N TYR A 159 -13.90 -28.51 20.48
CA TYR A 159 -13.59 -27.72 19.29
C TYR A 159 -12.57 -26.64 19.61
N SER A 160 -11.65 -26.41 18.70
CA SER A 160 -10.69 -25.30 18.72
C SER A 160 -10.63 -24.67 17.34
N ALA A 161 -10.52 -23.35 17.27
CA ALA A 161 -10.36 -22.64 16.01
C ALA A 161 -9.15 -21.69 16.05
N LYS A 162 -8.48 -21.53 14.92
CA LYS A 162 -7.38 -20.56 14.77
C LYS A 162 -7.34 -19.97 13.36
N TYR A 163 -6.85 -18.75 13.25
CA TYR A 163 -6.44 -18.13 12.00
C TYR A 163 -5.16 -18.79 11.48
N GLU A 164 -5.10 -19.10 10.20
CA GLU A 164 -3.90 -19.58 9.52
C GLU A 164 -3.05 -18.39 9.08
N THR A 165 -2.24 -17.87 10.01
CA THR A 165 -1.37 -16.70 9.80
C THR A 165 0.02 -17.06 9.26
N LEU A 166 0.23 -18.31 8.84
CA LEU A 166 1.49 -18.81 8.32
C LEU A 166 1.23 -19.62 7.03
N PRO A 167 2.13 -19.57 6.05
CA PRO A 167 3.40 -18.84 6.06
C PRO A 167 3.28 -17.32 5.79
N PHE A 168 2.10 -16.86 5.36
CA PHE A 168 1.90 -15.49 4.91
C PHE A 168 1.13 -14.64 5.90
N THR A 169 1.56 -13.39 6.02
CA THR A 169 0.89 -12.35 6.80
C THR A 169 -0.01 -11.51 5.89
N ASN A 170 -1.07 -10.96 6.46
CA ASN A 170 -1.96 -10.02 5.80
C ASN A 170 -1.60 -8.60 6.28
N SER A 171 -1.27 -7.72 5.34
CA SER A 171 -0.82 -6.34 5.56
C SER A 171 -1.84 -5.46 6.29
N ILE A 172 -3.15 -5.76 6.19
CA ILE A 172 -4.21 -5.00 6.87
C ILE A 172 -4.63 -5.60 8.20
N SER A 173 -4.12 -6.78 8.57
CA SER A 173 -4.60 -7.50 9.75
C SER A 173 -3.89 -7.09 11.03
N GLU A 174 -4.68 -6.78 12.07
CA GLU A 174 -4.18 -6.52 13.42
C GLU A 174 -4.17 -7.79 14.31
N ILE A 175 -4.44 -8.96 13.75
CA ILE A 175 -4.53 -10.23 14.50
C ILE A 175 -3.13 -10.68 14.91
N SER A 176 -2.81 -10.51 16.20
CA SER A 176 -1.56 -10.99 16.80
C SER A 176 -1.68 -12.37 17.44
N ASN A 177 -2.87 -12.71 17.95
CA ASN A 177 -3.15 -14.02 18.53
C ASN A 177 -3.98 -14.83 17.53
N PRO A 178 -3.45 -15.94 16.98
CA PRO A 178 -4.17 -16.72 15.98
C PRO A 178 -5.36 -17.49 16.59
N TYR A 179 -5.42 -17.70 17.90
CA TYR A 179 -6.50 -18.50 18.51
C TYR A 179 -7.82 -17.75 18.59
N ILE A 180 -8.87 -18.38 18.06
CA ILE A 180 -10.24 -17.86 18.06
C ILE A 180 -10.99 -18.38 19.26
N LYS A 181 -11.77 -17.52 19.91
CA LYS A 181 -12.65 -17.95 21.02
C LYS A 181 -13.81 -18.75 20.45
N VAL A 182 -13.88 -20.01 20.84
CA VAL A 182 -14.96 -20.93 20.47
C VAL A 182 -15.89 -21.12 21.64
N ARG A 183 -17.20 -20.97 21.42
CA ARG A 183 -18.25 -21.24 22.42
C ARG A 183 -19.17 -22.33 21.91
N LYS A 184 -19.37 -23.36 22.71
CA LYS A 184 -20.36 -24.41 22.46
C LYS A 184 -21.63 -24.13 23.26
N SER A 185 -22.77 -24.09 22.60
CA SER A 185 -24.08 -23.98 23.22
C SER A 185 -24.58 -25.34 23.71
N LYS A 186 -25.53 -25.34 24.65
CA LYS A 186 -26.25 -26.55 25.09
C LYS A 186 -27.14 -27.13 23.99
N GLU A 187 -27.53 -26.31 23.01
CA GLU A 187 -28.38 -26.70 21.88
C GLU A 187 -27.56 -27.15 20.65
N ASN A 188 -26.30 -27.56 20.85
CA ASN A 188 -25.39 -28.04 19.80
C ASN A 188 -25.09 -27.00 18.69
N PHE A 189 -24.93 -25.75 19.10
CA PHE A 189 -24.35 -24.69 18.25
C PHE A 189 -22.91 -24.43 18.62
N LEU A 190 -22.09 -24.18 17.60
CA LEU A 190 -20.73 -23.70 17.73
C LEU A 190 -20.70 -22.23 17.31
N ALA A 191 -20.13 -21.37 18.15
CA ALA A 191 -20.00 -19.96 17.86
C ALA A 191 -18.53 -19.53 17.89
N LEU A 192 -18.09 -18.82 16.85
CA LEU A 192 -16.72 -18.32 16.67
C LEU A 192 -16.74 -16.80 16.67
N GLU A 193 -15.99 -16.18 17.58
CA GLU A 193 -15.81 -14.72 17.64
C GLU A 193 -14.64 -14.31 16.74
N ILE A 194 -14.94 -13.71 15.59
CA ILE A 194 -13.98 -13.34 14.56
C ILE A 194 -13.92 -11.82 14.35
N THR A 195 -12.87 -11.35 13.68
CA THR A 195 -12.78 -9.97 13.18
C THR A 195 -12.80 -10.01 11.66
N GLY A 196 -13.68 -9.24 11.04
CA GLY A 196 -13.69 -9.00 9.60
C GLY A 196 -13.32 -7.57 9.27
N HIS A 197 -12.66 -7.36 8.14
CA HIS A 197 -12.35 -6.04 7.60
C HIS A 197 -13.21 -5.72 6.38
N GLN A 198 -13.58 -4.45 6.26
CA GLN A 198 -14.31 -3.91 5.11
C GLN A 198 -13.33 -3.76 3.95
N CYS A 199 -13.13 -4.87 3.24
CA CYS A 199 -12.33 -4.88 2.03
C CYS A 199 -12.71 -6.02 1.09
N ILE A 200 -12.44 -5.80 -0.20
CA ILE A 200 -12.45 -6.81 -1.25
C ILE A 200 -11.01 -7.08 -1.64
N ARG A 201 -10.62 -8.35 -1.66
CA ARG A 201 -9.30 -8.78 -2.15
C ARG A 201 -9.34 -8.96 -3.65
N THR A 202 -8.33 -8.41 -4.32
CA THR A 202 -8.09 -8.58 -5.74
C THR A 202 -6.68 -9.11 -5.92
N GLU A 203 -6.49 -10.10 -6.80
CA GLU A 203 -5.21 -10.74 -7.05
C GLU A 203 -4.82 -10.55 -8.51
N GLU A 204 -3.63 -10.01 -8.75
CA GLU A 204 -3.07 -9.85 -10.09
C GLU A 204 -1.72 -10.58 -10.17
N VAL A 205 -1.52 -11.36 -11.23
CA VAL A 205 -0.30 -12.16 -11.44
C VAL A 205 0.47 -11.62 -12.63
N GLU A 206 1.72 -11.25 -12.39
CA GLU A 206 2.57 -10.59 -13.37
C GLU A 206 3.92 -11.31 -13.51
N ALA A 207 4.35 -11.52 -14.76
CA ALA A 207 5.58 -12.23 -15.08
C ALA A 207 6.76 -11.28 -15.28
N ILE A 208 7.91 -11.63 -14.70
CA ILE A 208 9.15 -10.86 -14.80
C ILE A 208 9.93 -11.33 -16.03
N ILE A 209 9.52 -10.78 -17.18
CA ILE A 209 9.99 -11.17 -18.52
C ILE A 209 11.20 -10.37 -19.03
N ASN A 210 11.77 -9.48 -18.22
CA ASN A 210 12.90 -8.66 -18.63
C ASN A 210 14.13 -8.92 -17.77
N ASN A 211 15.28 -9.12 -18.43
CA ASN A 211 16.58 -9.42 -17.82
C ASN A 211 17.56 -8.23 -17.95
N THR A 212 17.09 -7.04 -18.36
CA THR A 212 17.98 -5.89 -18.45
C THR A 212 18.36 -5.38 -17.06
N LYS A 213 19.58 -5.72 -16.62
CA LYS A 213 20.22 -5.18 -15.41
C LYS A 213 20.23 -3.64 -15.32
N ILE A 214 20.10 -2.96 -16.47
CA ILE A 214 20.15 -1.50 -16.55
C ILE A 214 18.83 -0.88 -16.07
N ASN A 215 17.68 -1.48 -16.41
CA ASN A 215 16.35 -1.02 -16.00
C ASN A 215 15.47 -2.25 -15.81
N TYR A 216 15.13 -2.57 -14.55
CA TYR A 216 14.07 -3.53 -14.27
C TYR A 216 12.73 -2.93 -14.72
N PRO A 217 11.84 -3.73 -15.32
CA PRO A 217 10.52 -3.27 -15.69
C PRO A 217 9.79 -2.88 -14.41
N THR A 218 9.14 -1.73 -14.45
CA THR A 218 8.13 -1.40 -13.46
C THR A 218 6.84 -2.08 -13.86
N ILE A 219 6.13 -2.64 -12.91
CA ILE A 219 4.85 -3.31 -13.10
C ILE A 219 3.77 -2.35 -12.62
N ASP A 220 2.89 -1.93 -13.52
CA ASP A 220 1.82 -0.98 -13.23
C ASP A 220 0.49 -1.74 -13.21
N ILE A 221 -0.15 -1.78 -12.04
CA ILE A 221 -1.38 -2.52 -11.80
C ILE A 221 -2.50 -1.51 -11.52
N PRO A 222 -3.50 -1.39 -12.40
CA PRO A 222 -4.65 -0.53 -12.17
C PRO A 222 -5.54 -1.12 -11.07
N PHE A 223 -6.13 -0.27 -10.24
CA PHE A 223 -7.12 -0.65 -9.25
C PHE A 223 -8.21 0.42 -9.14
N GLU A 224 -9.42 -0.01 -8.80
CA GLU A 224 -10.55 0.87 -8.54
C GLU A 224 -10.83 0.93 -7.03
N GLY A 225 -11.25 2.10 -6.53
CA GLY A 225 -11.51 2.32 -5.10
C GLY A 225 -10.28 2.78 -4.32
N LYS A 226 -10.27 2.57 -3.00
CA LYS A 226 -9.16 2.99 -2.13
C LYS A 226 -8.37 1.76 -1.70
N LEU A 227 -7.06 1.84 -1.82
CA LEU A 227 -6.15 0.79 -1.38
C LEU A 227 -5.97 0.86 0.14
N ALA A 228 -6.24 -0.23 0.84
CA ALA A 228 -6.03 -0.38 2.28
C ALA A 228 -4.70 -1.04 2.64
N GLY A 229 -4.21 -1.91 1.76
CA GLY A 229 -2.97 -2.65 1.94
C GLY A 229 -2.60 -3.41 0.68
N ILE A 230 -1.37 -3.91 0.67
CA ILE A 230 -0.83 -4.74 -0.40
C ILE A 230 0.02 -5.85 0.19
N ASP A 231 -0.11 -7.05 -0.37
CA ASP A 231 0.80 -8.15 -0.11
C ASP A 231 1.34 -8.68 -1.44
N VAL A 232 2.64 -8.88 -1.53
CA VAL A 232 3.30 -9.33 -2.76
C VAL A 232 3.92 -10.69 -2.50
N LEU A 233 3.44 -11.69 -3.23
CA LEU A 233 4.01 -13.03 -3.23
C LEU A 233 4.90 -13.22 -4.46
N TYR A 234 5.95 -14.01 -4.31
CA TYR A 234 6.97 -14.26 -5.31
C TYR A 234 7.18 -15.76 -5.52
N LYS A 235 7.29 -16.13 -6.79
CA LYS A 235 7.54 -17.50 -7.25
C LYS A 235 8.72 -17.52 -8.21
N THR A 236 9.72 -18.35 -7.93
CA THR A 236 10.83 -18.54 -8.88
C THR A 236 10.39 -19.42 -10.06
N PRO A 237 11.12 -19.42 -11.20
CA PRO A 237 10.78 -20.30 -12.32
C PRO A 237 10.78 -21.80 -11.99
N SER A 238 11.43 -22.19 -10.88
CA SER A 238 11.53 -23.57 -10.42
C SER A 238 10.47 -23.95 -9.39
N ASP A 239 9.73 -22.98 -8.84
CA ASP A 239 8.71 -23.24 -7.84
C ASP A 239 7.37 -23.50 -8.51
N ASP A 240 6.62 -24.47 -8.01
CA ASP A 240 5.26 -24.75 -8.50
C ASP A 240 4.25 -23.69 -8.01
N ASP A 241 4.43 -23.21 -6.77
CA ASP A 241 3.55 -22.27 -6.08
C ASP A 241 4.28 -21.05 -5.49
N PHE A 242 3.51 -19.99 -5.21
CA PHE A 242 3.99 -18.79 -4.53
C PHE A 242 4.38 -19.10 -3.09
N ASN A 243 5.66 -19.33 -2.83
CA ASN A 243 6.19 -19.76 -1.53
C ASN A 243 6.84 -18.63 -0.72
N THR A 244 7.08 -17.46 -1.32
CA THR A 244 7.81 -16.36 -0.70
C THR A 244 6.94 -15.11 -0.66
N GLN A 245 6.70 -14.54 0.53
CA GLN A 245 6.13 -13.21 0.65
C GLN A 245 7.24 -12.17 0.72
N MET A 246 7.12 -11.13 -0.10
CA MET A 246 8.08 -10.05 -0.20
C MET A 246 7.73 -8.93 0.78
N LYS A 247 8.75 -8.27 1.33
CA LYS A 247 8.57 -7.01 2.04
C LYS A 247 8.26 -5.89 1.07
N THR A 248 7.21 -5.13 1.35
CA THR A 248 6.80 -3.97 0.53
C THR A 248 7.40 -2.70 1.12
N LEU A 249 8.27 -2.03 0.36
CA LEU A 249 8.92 -0.79 0.76
C LEU A 249 8.41 0.36 -0.10
N VAL A 250 8.20 1.54 0.48
CA VAL A 250 7.90 2.74 -0.32
C VAL A 250 9.10 3.04 -1.23
N VAL A 251 8.87 3.51 -2.46
CA VAL A 251 9.95 3.97 -3.35
C VAL A 251 10.89 4.95 -2.62
N GLU A 252 12.18 4.96 -2.97
CA GLU A 252 13.25 5.70 -2.27
C GLU A 252 13.63 5.16 -0.88
N SER A 253 12.99 4.09 -0.40
CA SER A 253 13.44 3.39 0.81
C SER A 253 14.78 2.67 0.59
N GLN A 254 15.47 2.39 1.69
CA GLN A 254 16.69 1.60 1.63
C GLN A 254 16.38 0.16 1.22
N ALA A 255 17.03 -0.32 0.16
CA ALA A 255 16.94 -1.70 -0.29
C ALA A 255 17.49 -2.69 0.75
N ILE A 256 16.95 -3.91 0.76
CA ILE A 256 17.31 -4.97 1.70
C ILE A 256 17.73 -6.26 0.98
N GLU A 257 18.40 -7.17 1.69
CA GLU A 257 18.86 -8.44 1.12
C GLU A 257 17.74 -9.51 1.05
N GLU A 258 16.77 -9.42 1.96
CA GLU A 258 15.59 -10.29 1.96
C GLU A 258 14.67 -9.98 0.76
N PRO A 259 13.85 -10.93 0.29
CA PRO A 259 12.86 -10.67 -0.76
C PRO A 259 12.02 -9.42 -0.50
N PHE A 260 12.15 -8.42 -1.37
CA PHE A 260 11.45 -7.14 -1.23
C PHE A 260 11.14 -6.51 -2.59
N CYS A 261 10.12 -5.66 -2.61
CA CYS A 261 9.80 -4.81 -3.75
C CYS A 261 9.55 -3.39 -3.28
N PHE A 262 9.82 -2.44 -4.17
CA PHE A 262 9.38 -1.07 -3.99
C PHE A 262 7.96 -0.91 -4.51
N TYR A 263 7.19 -0.04 -3.86
CA TYR A 263 5.88 0.36 -4.34
C TYR A 263 5.71 1.88 -4.32
N ARG A 264 4.87 2.37 -5.22
CA ARG A 264 4.29 3.72 -5.17
C ARG A 264 2.92 3.71 -5.84
N ILE A 265 2.05 4.61 -5.40
CA ILE A 265 0.80 4.90 -6.12
C ILE A 265 1.11 6.00 -7.15
N LYS A 266 0.93 5.67 -8.42
CA LYS A 266 0.96 6.63 -9.53
C LYS A 266 -0.45 7.14 -9.77
N ASP A 267 -0.63 8.46 -9.84
CA ASP A 267 -1.89 9.13 -10.14
C ASP A 267 -3.12 8.48 -9.43
N GLU A 268 -4.34 8.72 -9.91
CA GLU A 268 -5.55 8.10 -9.32
C GLU A 268 -5.71 6.66 -9.81
N GLY A 269 -5.26 5.69 -9.03
CA GLY A 269 -5.65 4.27 -9.18
C GLY A 269 -4.64 3.35 -9.88
N VAL A 270 -3.35 3.69 -9.90
CA VAL A 270 -2.32 2.76 -10.42
C VAL A 270 -1.28 2.45 -9.36
N LEU A 271 -1.19 1.19 -8.95
CA LEU A 271 -0.12 0.68 -8.10
C LEU A 271 1.08 0.32 -8.97
N GLN A 272 2.20 1.01 -8.78
CA GLN A 272 3.45 0.63 -9.40
C GLN A 272 4.31 -0.18 -8.44
N ILE A 273 4.77 -1.34 -8.91
CA ILE A 273 5.81 -2.17 -8.28
C ILE A 273 7.13 -2.03 -9.05
N SER A 274 8.24 -1.91 -8.33
CA SER A 274 9.59 -1.88 -8.91
C SER A 274 10.60 -2.60 -8.02
N PHE A 275 11.82 -2.81 -8.55
CA PHE A 275 12.88 -3.56 -7.89
C PHE A 275 14.21 -2.81 -7.95
N SER A 276 15.12 -3.13 -7.03
CA SER A 276 16.47 -2.57 -7.04
C SER A 276 17.27 -3.06 -8.25
N ASN A 277 18.12 -2.19 -8.79
CA ASN A 277 19.09 -2.50 -9.84
C ASN A 277 20.50 -2.84 -9.29
N ILE A 278 20.67 -2.84 -7.97
CA ILE A 278 21.97 -3.06 -7.32
C ILE A 278 22.11 -4.55 -6.97
N ASP A 279 23.18 -5.18 -7.46
CA ASP A 279 23.42 -6.63 -7.36
C ASP A 279 23.61 -7.15 -5.90
N THR A 280 23.86 -6.28 -4.93
CA THR A 280 24.01 -6.65 -3.51
C THR A 280 22.69 -6.89 -2.79
N TYR A 281 21.58 -6.43 -3.35
CA TYR A 281 20.24 -6.55 -2.75
C TYR A 281 19.41 -7.59 -3.49
N PHE A 282 18.26 -7.95 -2.92
CA PHE A 282 17.35 -8.88 -3.58
C PHE A 282 16.96 -8.36 -4.97
N GLN A 283 17.00 -9.26 -5.95
CA GLN A 283 16.50 -9.04 -7.29
C GLN A 283 15.68 -10.26 -7.72
N PRO A 284 14.50 -10.06 -8.33
CA PRO A 284 13.72 -11.16 -8.86
C PRO A 284 14.46 -11.85 -10.01
N ARG A 285 14.30 -13.17 -10.11
CA ARG A 285 14.92 -13.94 -11.20
C ARG A 285 14.18 -13.70 -12.51
N PHE A 286 14.90 -13.78 -13.61
CA PHE A 286 14.25 -13.81 -14.93
C PHE A 286 13.25 -14.98 -15.04
N ASN A 287 12.09 -14.74 -15.67
CA ASN A 287 10.96 -15.67 -15.76
C ASN A 287 10.32 -16.05 -14.40
N SER A 288 10.57 -15.27 -13.35
CA SER A 288 9.80 -15.40 -12.11
C SER A 288 8.43 -14.75 -12.26
N GLU A 289 7.53 -15.04 -11.33
CA GLU A 289 6.20 -14.44 -11.25
C GLU A 289 6.04 -13.75 -9.90
N ILE A 290 5.31 -12.64 -9.91
CA ILE A 290 4.77 -12.04 -8.69
C ILE A 290 3.25 -12.12 -8.71
N LYS A 291 2.67 -12.32 -7.53
CA LYS A 291 1.24 -12.15 -7.28
C LYS A 291 1.07 -10.97 -6.35
N VAL A 292 0.36 -9.96 -6.80
CA VAL A 292 0.02 -8.78 -5.99
C VAL A 292 -1.41 -8.94 -5.50
N ILE A 293 -1.56 -9.00 -4.18
CA ILE A 293 -2.84 -9.06 -3.48
C ILE A 293 -3.12 -7.63 -3.01
N MET A 294 -4.17 -7.02 -3.56
CA MET A 294 -4.60 -5.67 -3.18
C MET A 294 -5.88 -5.76 -2.35
N TYR A 295 -5.89 -5.01 -1.24
CA TYR A 295 -7.05 -4.90 -0.36
C TYR A 295 -7.77 -3.59 -0.66
N ILE A 296 -8.92 -3.67 -1.33
CA ILE A 296 -9.70 -2.51 -1.75
C ILE A 296 -10.80 -2.23 -0.73
N THR A 297 -10.89 -0.99 -0.24
CA THR A 297 -11.85 -0.55 0.78
C THR A 297 -12.63 0.68 0.30
N ASP A 298 -13.80 0.90 0.88
CA ASP A 298 -14.56 2.15 0.71
C ASP A 298 -14.08 3.24 1.68
N GLY A 299 -13.23 2.86 2.64
CA GLY A 299 -12.65 3.73 3.65
C GLY A 299 -13.73 4.26 4.58
N LYS A 300 -13.94 5.59 4.59
CA LYS A 300 -14.93 6.21 5.49
C LYS A 300 -16.36 5.73 5.26
N GLU A 301 -16.70 5.39 4.02
CA GLU A 301 -18.05 4.96 3.61
C GLU A 301 -18.38 3.54 4.09
N GLY A 302 -17.37 2.73 4.43
CA GLY A 302 -17.54 1.40 5.01
C GLY A 302 -17.80 1.36 6.51
N ASN A 303 -17.86 2.51 7.19
CA ASN A 303 -18.08 2.58 8.64
C ASN A 303 -19.58 2.64 9.00
N PHE A 304 -19.95 1.98 10.09
CA PHE A 304 -21.23 2.18 10.77
C PHE A 304 -21.00 2.25 12.29
N ASP A 305 -21.72 3.15 12.97
CA ASP A 305 -21.53 3.37 14.42
C ASP A 305 -22.15 2.25 15.27
N VAL A 306 -23.40 1.87 14.96
CA VAL A 306 -24.14 0.80 15.64
C VAL A 306 -25.04 0.14 14.63
N TYR A 307 -24.85 -1.16 14.42
CA TYR A 307 -25.78 -1.94 13.62
C TYR A 307 -27.08 -2.17 14.40
N LYS A 308 -28.20 -1.68 13.87
CA LYS A 308 -29.55 -1.86 14.43
C LYS A 308 -30.49 -2.64 13.50
N GLY A 309 -29.97 -3.11 12.37
CA GLY A 309 -30.70 -3.89 11.39
C GLY A 309 -30.81 -5.36 11.77
N SER A 310 -31.38 -6.16 10.87
CA SER A 310 -31.50 -7.61 11.00
C SER A 310 -30.96 -8.39 9.81
N ASN A 311 -30.43 -7.69 8.80
CA ASN A 311 -29.96 -8.24 7.55
C ASN A 311 -28.42 -8.37 7.55
N ILE A 312 -27.96 -9.51 8.08
CA ILE A 312 -26.58 -9.96 7.94
C ILE A 312 -26.61 -11.26 7.15
N GLU A 313 -25.98 -11.26 5.99
CA GLU A 313 -25.82 -12.44 5.15
C GLU A 313 -24.37 -12.91 5.20
N VAL A 314 -24.16 -14.22 5.19
CA VAL A 314 -22.83 -14.81 5.10
C VAL A 314 -22.75 -15.66 3.84
N ILE A 315 -21.83 -15.29 2.96
CA ILE A 315 -21.57 -16.01 1.71
C ILE A 315 -20.21 -16.70 1.85
N CYS A 316 -20.27 -18.03 2.03
CA CYS A 316 -19.09 -18.89 2.07
C CYS A 316 -18.84 -19.49 0.68
N ASN A 317 -18.23 -18.70 -0.20
CA ASN A 317 -17.72 -19.20 -1.49
C ASN A 317 -16.21 -19.42 -1.36
N SER A 318 -15.72 -20.53 -1.91
CA SER A 318 -14.32 -20.91 -1.82
C SER A 318 -13.95 -21.80 -3.00
N ASP A 319 -12.92 -21.40 -3.72
CA ASP A 319 -12.30 -22.22 -4.77
C ASP A 319 -11.34 -23.25 -4.14
N ASN A 320 -10.82 -22.98 -2.94
CA ASN A 320 -9.84 -23.82 -2.24
C ASN A 320 -10.49 -24.97 -1.45
N TYR A 321 -11.71 -24.77 -0.95
CA TYR A 321 -12.37 -25.66 -0.02
C TYR A 321 -13.82 -25.91 -0.46
N TRP A 322 -14.01 -26.95 -1.27
CA TRP A 322 -15.30 -27.32 -1.89
C TRP A 322 -16.47 -27.47 -0.90
N TYR A 323 -16.18 -27.75 0.37
CA TYR A 323 -17.18 -27.98 1.41
C TYR A 323 -17.68 -26.69 2.07
N ASN A 324 -17.06 -25.52 1.84
CA ASN A 324 -17.42 -24.27 2.54
C ASN A 324 -18.83 -23.76 2.25
N THR A 325 -19.44 -24.17 1.14
CA THR A 325 -20.79 -23.76 0.78
C THR A 325 -21.79 -24.13 1.88
N ASN A 326 -22.53 -23.13 2.39
CA ASN A 326 -23.58 -23.27 3.41
C ASN A 326 -23.12 -23.84 4.77
N ILE A 327 -21.85 -23.69 5.15
CA ILE A 327 -21.38 -24.12 6.48
C ILE A 327 -21.88 -23.20 7.61
N VAL A 328 -22.06 -21.90 7.33
CA VAL A 328 -22.50 -20.90 8.32
C VAL A 328 -24.03 -20.78 8.33
N PHE A 329 -24.61 -20.78 9.54
CA PHE A 329 -26.06 -20.62 9.73
C PHE A 329 -26.46 -19.15 9.96
N GLY A 330 -25.56 -18.33 10.50
CA GLY A 330 -25.77 -16.89 10.66
C GLY A 330 -24.56 -16.16 11.25
N ALA A 331 -24.58 -14.84 11.13
CA ALA A 331 -23.60 -13.95 11.74
C ALA A 331 -24.29 -12.83 12.52
N TYR A 332 -23.63 -12.38 13.59
CA TYR A 332 -24.09 -11.28 14.44
C TYR A 332 -22.92 -10.34 14.73
N THR A 333 -23.15 -9.03 14.68
CA THR A 333 -22.18 -7.99 15.10
C THR A 333 -22.26 -7.74 16.60
#